data_AF-A0A6C0JDP5-F1
#
_entry.id   AF-A0A6C0JDP5-F1
#
_cell.length_a   1.000
_cell.length_b   1.000
_cell.length_c   1.000
_cell.angle_alpha   90.00
_cell.angle_beta   90.00
_cell.angle_gamma   90.00
#
_symmetry.space_group_name_H-M   'P 1'
#
loop_
_entity.id
_entity.type
_entity.pdbx_description
1 polymer ?
#
loop_
_entity_poly.entity_id
_entity_poly.type
_entity_poly.pdbx_seq_one_letter_code
_entity_poly.pdbx_strand_id
1 'polypeptide(L)'
;MDYESLKKHAKKLGIRVTKDVQGKRVKLTRKELESKLKKATKKTKRGGMEKQAKSALKFIRICKTVLREAQPNQEIVSVPTRRVAMGRPPPPPPPPPPRPMVNNQRAKLLAELRANPKFRNLRTN
;
A
#
# COMPACT_ATOMS: atom_id res chain seq x y z
N MET A 1 16.28 -20.21 28.63
CA MET A 1 17.56 -19.48 28.62
C MET A 1 17.76 -18.80 29.95
N ASP A 2 18.81 -19.16 30.67
CA ASP A 2 19.16 -18.53 31.94
C ASP A 2 19.71 -17.13 31.74
N TYR A 3 19.62 -16.28 32.75
CA TYR A 3 20.06 -14.89 32.68
C TYR A 3 21.53 -14.76 32.22
N GLU A 4 22.41 -15.63 32.74
CA GLU A 4 23.84 -15.61 32.40
C GLU A 4 24.09 -16.01 30.94
N SER A 5 23.31 -16.94 30.40
CA SER A 5 23.37 -17.31 28.99
C SER A 5 22.94 -16.16 28.08
N LEU A 6 21.85 -15.45 28.44
CA LEU A 6 21.36 -14.28 27.71
C LEU A 6 22.35 -13.13 27.74
N LYS A 7 23.01 -12.92 28.89
CA LYS A 7 24.04 -11.90 29.06
C LYS A 7 25.29 -12.20 28.23
N LYS A 8 25.76 -13.45 28.20
CA LYS A 8 26.88 -13.86 27.32
C LYS A 8 26.53 -13.62 25.84
N HIS A 9 25.33 -14.04 25.43
CA HIS A 9 24.88 -13.86 24.05
C HIS A 9 24.70 -12.37 23.68
N ALA A 10 24.14 -11.56 24.57
CA ALA A 10 24.00 -10.12 24.37
C ALA A 10 25.36 -9.43 24.23
N LYS A 11 26.34 -9.78 25.08
CA LYS A 11 27.72 -9.27 24.96
C LYS A 11 28.37 -9.65 23.63
N LYS A 12 28.21 -10.90 23.18
CA LYS A 12 28.72 -11.37 21.88
C LYS A 12 28.14 -10.56 20.71
N LEU A 13 26.88 -10.15 20.81
CA LEU A 13 26.21 -9.31 19.82
C LEU A 13 26.46 -7.80 20.01
N GLY A 14 27.32 -7.39 20.96
CA GLY A 14 27.61 -5.98 21.26
C GLY A 14 26.45 -5.22 21.89
N ILE A 15 25.45 -5.92 22.44
CA ILE A 15 24.27 -5.32 23.06
C ILE A 15 24.56 -4.98 24.51
N ARG A 16 24.29 -3.73 24.87
CA ARG A 16 24.46 -3.24 26.25
C ARG A 16 23.45 -3.90 27.20
N VAL A 17 23.97 -4.46 28.29
CA VAL A 17 23.24 -5.26 29.29
C VAL A 17 22.57 -4.42 30.39
N THR A 18 22.65 -3.09 30.28
CA THR A 18 22.06 -2.14 31.23
C THR A 18 21.02 -1.25 30.53
N LYS A 19 20.11 -0.69 31.33
CA LYS A 19 19.25 0.43 30.98
C LYS A 19 19.60 1.63 31.86
N ASP A 20 19.33 2.82 31.36
CA ASP A 20 19.45 4.05 32.14
C ASP A 20 18.07 4.33 32.76
N VAL A 21 18.02 4.49 34.08
CA VAL A 21 16.80 4.78 34.86
C VAL A 21 17.14 5.94 35.79
N GLN A 22 16.45 7.07 35.64
CA GLN A 22 16.70 8.29 36.43
C GLN A 22 18.19 8.69 36.46
N GLY A 23 18.86 8.62 35.30
CA GLY A 23 20.29 8.96 35.17
C GLY A 23 21.27 7.90 35.69
N LYS A 24 20.80 6.81 36.31
CA LYS A 24 21.65 5.70 36.80
C LYS A 24 21.59 4.49 35.87
N ARG A 25 22.72 3.81 35.71
CA ARG A 25 22.81 2.54 34.96
C ARG A 25 22.37 1.37 35.82
N VAL A 26 21.28 0.71 35.41
CA VAL A 26 20.72 -0.47 36.08
C VAL A 26 20.78 -1.68 35.15
N LYS A 27 21.03 -2.88 35.68
CA LYS A 27 21.05 -4.13 34.89
C LYS A 27 19.68 -4.37 34.27
N LEU A 28 19.65 -4.82 33.02
CA LEU A 28 18.41 -5.25 32.38
C LEU A 28 17.89 -6.50 33.07
N THR A 29 16.57 -6.62 33.15
CA THR A 29 15.91 -7.84 33.61
C THR A 29 15.98 -8.92 32.52
N ARG A 30 15.75 -10.18 32.88
CA ARG A 30 15.76 -11.32 31.95
C ARG A 30 14.85 -11.08 30.73
N LYS A 31 13.62 -10.62 30.97
CA LYS A 31 12.62 -10.35 29.92
C LYS A 31 13.04 -9.21 28.98
N GLU A 32 13.68 -8.16 29.53
CA GLU A 32 14.17 -7.04 28.74
C GLU A 32 15.35 -7.45 27.85
N LEU A 33 16.25 -8.29 28.39
CA LEU A 33 17.39 -8.86 27.68
C LEU A 33 16.95 -9.72 26.50
N GLU A 34 16.01 -10.65 26.73
CA GLU A 34 15.42 -11.48 25.68
C GLU A 34 14.77 -10.63 24.59
N SER A 35 14.04 -9.59 24.99
CA SER A 35 13.37 -8.68 24.05
C SER A 35 14.37 -7.89 23.21
N LYS A 36 15.45 -7.38 23.81
CA LYS A 36 16.53 -6.70 23.07
C LYS A 36 17.24 -7.65 22.10
N LEU A 37 17.51 -8.88 22.53
CA LEU A 37 18.12 -9.91 21.69
C LEU A 37 17.26 -10.25 20.47
N LYS A 38 15.96 -10.48 20.67
CA LYS A 38 15.00 -10.74 19.57
C LYS A 38 14.92 -9.56 18.60
N LYS A 39 14.94 -8.32 19.10
CA LYS A 39 14.94 -7.11 18.26
C LYS A 39 16.22 -7.01 17.43
N ALA A 40 17.37 -7.27 18.04
CA ALA A 40 18.66 -7.24 17.35
C ALA A 40 18.73 -8.28 16.23
N THR A 41 18.35 -9.54 16.51
CA THR A 41 18.34 -10.60 15.49
C THR A 41 17.36 -10.29 14.34
N LYS A 42 16.17 -9.76 14.65
CA LYS A 42 15.20 -9.32 13.64
C LYS A 42 15.74 -8.19 12.76
N LYS A 43 16.45 -7.21 13.34
CA LYS A 43 17.08 -6.10 12.60
C LYS A 43 18.14 -6.64 11.64
N THR A 44 19.00 -7.55 12.09
CA THR A 44 20.02 -8.17 11.24
C THR A 44 19.40 -8.96 10.09
N LYS A 45 18.37 -9.79 10.35
CA LYS A 45 17.69 -10.56 9.30
C LYS A 45 17.05 -9.66 8.24
N ARG A 46 16.32 -8.61 8.66
CA ARG A 46 15.69 -7.66 7.73
C ARG A 46 16.74 -6.88 6.92
N GLY A 47 17.78 -6.38 7.59
CA GLY A 47 18.85 -5.64 6.93
C GLY A 47 19.64 -6.49 5.94
N GLY A 48 19.81 -7.79 6.20
CA GLY A 48 20.45 -8.73 5.26
C GLY A 48 19.66 -8.89 3.97
N MET A 49 18.35 -9.14 4.06
CA MET A 49 17.47 -9.29 2.89
C MET A 49 17.37 -8.00 2.08
N GLU A 50 17.25 -6.86 2.75
CA GLU A 50 17.20 -5.56 2.07
C GLU A 50 18.49 -5.25 1.31
N LYS A 51 19.66 -5.60 1.88
CA LYS A 51 20.95 -5.45 1.19
C LYS A 51 21.04 -6.36 -0.04
N GLN A 52 20.61 -7.62 0.07
CA GLN A 52 20.57 -8.54 -1.06
C GLN A 52 19.62 -8.07 -2.15
N ALA A 53 18.42 -7.60 -1.79
CA ALA A 53 17.47 -7.03 -2.75
C ALA A 53 18.05 -5.81 -3.49
N LYS A 54 18.71 -4.89 -2.76
CA LYS A 54 19.39 -3.73 -3.38
C LYS A 54 20.53 -4.16 -4.30
N SER A 55 21.30 -5.18 -3.92
CA SER A 55 22.36 -5.74 -4.76
C SER A 55 21.80 -6.33 -6.06
N ALA A 56 20.77 -7.17 -5.97
CA ALA A 56 20.10 -7.76 -7.13
C ALA A 56 19.52 -6.69 -8.06
N LEU A 57 18.90 -5.62 -7.52
CA LEU A 57 18.40 -4.50 -8.33
C LEU A 57 19.51 -3.76 -9.08
N LYS A 58 20.68 -3.57 -8.46
CA LYS A 58 21.84 -2.99 -9.14
C LYS A 58 22.32 -3.89 -10.27
N PHE A 59 22.42 -5.19 -10.03
CA PHE A 59 22.81 -6.17 -11.04
C PHE A 59 21.85 -6.15 -12.23
N ILE A 60 20.54 -6.23 -11.99
CA ILE A 60 19.51 -6.15 -13.03
C ILE A 60 19.63 -4.83 -13.83
N ARG A 61 19.93 -3.71 -13.16
CA ARG A 61 20.12 -2.43 -13.85
C ARG A 61 21.32 -2.47 -14.81
N ILE A 62 22.44 -3.07 -14.41
CA ILE A 62 23.62 -3.25 -15.26
C ILE A 62 23.30 -4.18 -16.44
N CYS A 63 22.62 -5.30 -16.21
CA CYS A 63 22.22 -6.18 -17.31
C CYS A 63 21.33 -5.44 -18.33
N LYS A 64 20.43 -4.56 -17.86
CA LYS A 64 19.59 -3.73 -18.74
C LYS A 64 20.35 -2.66 -19.53
N THR A 65 21.49 -2.17 -19.05
CA THR A 65 22.33 -1.24 -19.83
C THR A 65 23.11 -2.00 -20.88
N VAL A 66 23.73 -3.13 -20.52
CA VAL A 66 24.44 -4.00 -21.46
C VAL A 66 23.53 -4.48 -22.59
N LEU A 67 22.31 -4.92 -22.28
CA LEU A 67 21.34 -5.33 -23.31
C LEU A 67 20.90 -4.18 -24.24
N ARG A 68 20.91 -2.94 -23.75
CA ARG A 68 20.61 -1.76 -24.58
C ARG A 68 21.78 -1.41 -25.49
N GLU A 69 23.00 -1.49 -24.99
CA GLU A 69 24.22 -1.22 -25.77
C GLU A 69 24.47 -2.32 -26.82
N ALA A 70 24.16 -3.58 -26.50
CA ALA A 70 24.29 -4.71 -27.42
C ALA A 70 23.25 -4.72 -28.57
N GLN A 71 22.27 -3.82 -28.55
CA GLN A 71 21.31 -3.61 -29.63
C GLN A 71 21.64 -2.28 -30.34
N PRO A 72 22.67 -2.21 -31.19
CA PRO A 72 23.15 -0.96 -31.78
C PRO A 72 22.22 -0.35 -32.83
N ASN A 73 21.10 -1.00 -33.20
CA ASN A 73 20.28 -0.59 -34.34
C ASN A 73 18.77 -0.69 -34.12
N GLN A 74 18.31 -0.64 -32.87
CA GLN A 74 16.93 -0.24 -32.66
C GLN A 74 16.96 1.28 -32.46
N GLU A 75 16.69 2.00 -33.55
CA GLU A 75 15.80 3.16 -33.44
C GLU A 75 14.65 2.68 -32.59
N ILE A 76 14.73 2.97 -31.29
CA ILE A 76 13.59 2.92 -30.43
C ILE A 76 12.72 4.00 -31.07
N VAL A 77 11.84 3.59 -31.98
CA VAL A 77 10.51 4.16 -32.04
C VAL A 77 10.16 4.16 -30.57
N SER A 78 10.30 5.32 -29.95
CA SER A 78 9.63 5.62 -28.72
C SER A 78 8.19 5.51 -29.15
N VAL A 79 7.66 4.28 -29.23
CA VAL A 79 6.28 4.05 -28.95
C VAL A 79 6.22 4.69 -27.60
N PRO A 80 5.55 5.85 -27.45
CA PRO A 80 5.23 6.26 -26.12
C PRO A 80 4.42 5.06 -25.66
N THR A 81 5.03 4.22 -24.82
CA THR A 81 4.32 3.75 -23.67
C THR A 81 4.02 5.06 -22.94
N ARG A 82 3.00 5.79 -23.43
CA ARG A 82 1.80 5.99 -22.67
C ARG A 82 1.68 4.67 -21.90
N ARG A 83 2.31 4.67 -20.73
CA ARG A 83 1.52 4.53 -19.53
C ARG A 83 0.34 5.43 -19.83
N VAL A 84 -0.67 4.81 -20.45
CA VAL A 84 -2.00 4.89 -19.91
C VAL A 84 -1.73 4.48 -18.46
N ALA A 85 -1.27 5.45 -17.64
CA ALA A 85 -1.98 5.73 -16.43
C ALA A 85 -3.40 5.56 -16.92
N MET A 86 -4.01 4.43 -16.56
CA MET A 86 -5.45 4.37 -16.50
C MET A 86 -5.77 5.48 -15.51
N GLY A 87 -5.71 6.72 -16.03
CA GLY A 87 -6.15 7.90 -15.40
C GLY A 87 -7.55 7.50 -15.06
N ARG A 88 -7.83 7.52 -13.76
CA ARG A 88 -9.20 7.38 -13.28
C ARG A 88 -10.10 8.08 -14.30
N PRO A 89 -11.19 7.43 -14.75
CA PRO A 89 -12.15 8.11 -15.58
C PRO A 89 -12.43 9.47 -14.92
N PRO A 90 -12.50 10.56 -15.71
CA PRO A 90 -12.75 11.88 -15.14
C PRO A 90 -13.93 11.75 -14.18
N PRO A 91 -13.85 12.37 -12.99
CA PRO A 91 -14.94 12.25 -12.01
C PRO A 91 -16.26 12.58 -12.71
N PRO A 92 -17.32 11.80 -12.45
CA PRO A 92 -18.61 12.07 -13.07
C PRO A 92 -18.99 13.54 -12.81
N PRO A 93 -19.63 14.20 -13.78
CA PRO A 93 -20.08 15.57 -13.61
C PRO A 93 -20.91 15.66 -12.32
N PRO A 94 -20.79 16.76 -11.55
CA PRO A 94 -21.58 16.93 -10.34
C PRO A 94 -23.07 16.75 -10.67
N PRO A 95 -23.85 16.09 -9.79
CA PRO A 95 -25.27 15.92 -10.03
C PRO A 95 -25.92 17.30 -10.24
N PRO A 96 -26.84 17.43 -11.21
CA PRO A 96 -27.52 18.68 -11.44
C PRO A 96 -28.19 19.14 -10.15
N PRO A 97 -28.20 20.46 -9.85
CA PRO A 97 -28.85 20.97 -8.66
C PRO A 97 -30.31 20.48 -8.62
N PRO A 98 -30.83 20.10 -7.43
CA PRO A 98 -32.21 19.66 -7.31
C PRO A 98 -33.10 20.76 -7.88
N ARG A 99 -33.80 20.44 -8.98
CA ARG A 99 -34.76 21.38 -9.55
C ARG A 99 -35.79 21.69 -8.46
N PRO A 100 -36.19 22.95 -8.30
CA PRO A 100 -37.24 23.28 -7.35
C PRO A 100 -38.42 22.36 -7.61
N MET A 101 -38.90 21.68 -6.57
CA MET A 101 -40.08 20.82 -6.64
C MET A 101 -41.28 21.71 -6.93
N VAL A 102 -41.46 22.05 -8.21
CA VAL A 102 -42.71 22.62 -8.70
C VAL A 102 -43.75 21.57 -8.39
N ASN A 103 -44.72 21.93 -7.55
CA ASN A 103 -45.85 21.06 -7.20
C ASN A 103 -46.75 20.91 -8.43
N ASN A 104 -46.25 20.20 -9.45
CA ASN A 104 -46.96 19.90 -10.66
C ASN A 104 -47.95 18.79 -10.32
N GLN A 105 -49.13 19.20 -9.85
CA GLN A 105 -50.26 18.30 -9.60
C GLN A 105 -50.51 17.40 -10.81
N ARG A 106 -50.38 17.96 -12.03
CA ARG A 106 -50.44 17.22 -13.29
C ARG A 106 -49.42 16.07 -13.38
N ALA A 107 -48.19 16.28 -12.91
CA ALA A 107 -47.16 15.24 -12.94
C ALA A 107 -47.43 14.14 -11.90
N LYS A 108 -47.96 14.50 -10.71
CA LYS A 108 -48.40 13.53 -9.70
C LYS A 108 -49.55 12.66 -10.22
N LEU A 109 -50.57 13.28 -10.83
CA LEU A 109 -51.69 12.55 -11.43
C LEU A 109 -51.23 11.59 -12.53
N LEU A 110 -50.31 12.02 -13.40
CA LEU A 110 -49.74 11.16 -14.44
C LEU A 110 -48.90 10.01 -13.86
N ALA A 111 -48.19 10.23 -12.76
CA ALA A 111 -47.43 9.19 -12.07
C ALA A 111 -48.37 8.16 -11.41
N GLU A 112 -49.45 8.62 -10.76
CA GLU A 112 -50.47 7.76 -10.15
C GLU A 112 -51.20 6.93 -11.22
N LEU A 113 -51.58 7.53 -12.35
CA LEU A 113 -52.19 6.82 -13.48
C LEU A 113 -51.26 5.75 -14.07
N ARG A 114 -49.94 6.01 -14.14
CA ARG A 114 -48.95 5.01 -14.60
C ARG A 114 -48.68 3.91 -13.58
N ALA A 115 -48.76 4.22 -12.29
CA ALA A 115 -48.56 3.26 -11.21
C ALA A 115 -49.75 2.31 -11.04
N ASN A 116 -50.94 2.74 -11.45
CA ASN A 116 -52.16 1.96 -11.29
C ASN A 116 -52.24 0.83 -12.34
N PRO A 117 -52.16 -0.46 -11.95
CA PRO A 117 -52.06 -1.58 -12.89
C PRO A 117 -53.33 -1.77 -13.73
N LYS A 118 -54.48 -1.26 -13.27
CA LYS A 118 -55.75 -1.31 -14.00
C LYS A 118 -55.71 -0.59 -15.36
N PHE A 119 -54.88 0.45 -15.48
CA PHE A 119 -54.72 1.23 -16.72
C PHE A 119 -53.49 0.85 -17.55
N ARG A 120 -52.63 -0.02 -17.02
CA ARG A 120 -51.33 -0.34 -17.61
C ARG A 120 -51.42 -1.15 -18.91
N ASN A 121 -52.53 -1.87 -19.11
CA ASN A 121 -52.76 -2.75 -20.25
C ASN A 121 -53.89 -2.28 -21.19
N LEU A 122 -54.40 -1.05 -21.03
CA LEU A 122 -55.44 -0.48 -21.94
C LEU A 122 -54.90 0.04 -23.28
N ARG A 123 -53.63 -0.25 -23.62
CA ARG A 123 -52.99 0.22 -24.86
C ARG A 123 -52.76 -0.91 -25.87
N THR A 124 -53.61 -1.92 -25.85
CA THR A 124 -53.66 -2.98 -26.86
C THR A 124 -55.12 -3.25 -27.22
N ASN A 125 -55.67 -2.41 -28.09
CA ASN A 125 -56.51 -2.75 -29.23
C ASN A 125 -56.33 -1.64 -30.26
#